data_AF-I4HDU0-F1
#
_entry.id   AF-I4HDU0-F1
#
_cell.length_a   1.000
_cell.length_b   1.000
_cell.length_c   1.000
_cell.angle_alpha   90.00
_cell.angle_beta   90.00
_cell.angle_gamma   90.00
#
_symmetry.space_group_name_H-M   'P 1'
#
loop_
_entity.id
_entity.type
_entity.pdbx_description
1 polymer ?
#
loop_
_entity_poly.entity_id
_entity_poly.type
_entity_poly.pdbx_seq_one_letter_code
_entity_poly.pdbx_strand_id
1 'polypeptide(L)' 'MFVCHVCGANDAEEKLVDETFRIDGSLILVEKIPAQVCYNCGEVVFSSETAEKIRVLL' A
#
# COMPACT_ATOMS: atom_id res chain seq x y z
N MET A 1 -1.52 1.79 16.42
CA MET A 1 -2.39 0.59 16.43
C MET A 1 -2.99 0.48 15.04
N PHE A 2 -2.72 -0.61 14.33
CA PHE A 2 -3.29 -0.84 13.01
C PHE A 2 -4.75 -1.30 13.18
N VAL A 3 -5.63 -0.83 12.30
CA VAL A 3 -7.00 -1.34 12.17
C VAL A 3 -7.29 -1.45 10.69
N CYS A 4 -7.52 -2.66 10.21
CA CYS A 4 -7.85 -2.89 8.81
C CYS A 4 -9.24 -2.30 8.52
N HIS A 5 -9.30 -1.33 7.61
CA HIS A 5 -10.57 -0.71 7.20
C HIS A 5 -11.49 -1.66 6.41
N VAL A 6 -10.96 -2.78 5.91
CA VAL A 6 -11.72 -3.78 5.13
C VAL A 6 -12.34 -4.85 6.03
N CYS A 7 -11.59 -5.40 6.99
CA CYS A 7 -12.07 -6.54 7.80
C CYS A 7 -12.12 -6.29 9.32
N GLY A 8 -11.62 -5.15 9.81
CA GLY A 8 -11.60 -4.81 11.23
C GLY A 8 -10.53 -5.52 12.07
N ALA A 9 -9.67 -6.35 11.46
CA ALA A 9 -8.54 -6.96 12.16
C ALA A 9 -7.50 -5.92 12.61
N ASN A 10 -6.81 -6.20 13.70
CA ASN A 10 -5.83 -5.27 14.31
C ASN A 10 -4.37 -5.66 14.07
N ASP A 11 -4.15 -6.76 13.34
CA ASP A 11 -2.83 -7.30 13.06
C ASP A 11 -2.46 -7.13 11.59
N ALA A 12 -1.24 -6.66 11.37
CA ALA A 12 -0.62 -6.51 10.06
C ALA A 12 0.88 -6.83 10.13
N GLU A 13 1.45 -7.14 8.98
CA GLU A 13 2.89 -7.26 8.76
C GLU A 13 3.41 -6.05 7.98
N GLU A 14 4.62 -5.58 8.31
CA GLU A 14 5.34 -4.65 7.45
C GLU A 14 6.00 -5.43 6.32
N LYS A 15 5.70 -5.05 5.07
CA LYS A 15 6.26 -5.67 3.87
C LYS A 15 6.62 -4.63 2.82
N LEU A 16 7.54 -5.02 1.95
CA LEU A 16 7.78 -4.34 0.68
C LEU A 16 6.89 -5.01 -0.38
N VAL A 17 6.05 -4.22 -1.04
CA VAL A 17 5.12 -4.71 -2.07
C VAL A 17 5.36 -4.00 -3.39
N ASP A 18 4.97 -4.63 -4.48
CA ASP A 18 5.02 -4.05 -5.82
C ASP A 18 3.58 -3.77 -6.27
N GLU A 19 3.30 -2.55 -6.72
CA GLU A 19 1.96 -2.12 -7.12
C GLU A 19 1.96 -1.48 -8.50
N THR A 20 0.89 -1.73 -9.26
CA THR A 20 0.68 -1.12 -10.58
C THR A 20 -0.28 0.05 -10.47
N PHE A 21 0.18 1.23 -10.85
CA PHE A 21 -0.61 2.46 -10.89
C PHE A 21 -1.01 2.79 -12.33
N ARG A 22 -2.23 3.29 -12.52
CA ARG A 22 -2.68 3.84 -13.80
C ARG A 22 -2.63 5.37 -13.75
N ILE A 23 -1.79 5.98 -14.57
CA ILE A 23 -1.52 7.43 -14.58
C ILE A 23 -1.54 7.88 -16.04
N ASP A 24 -2.36 8.87 -16.37
CA ASP A 24 -2.49 9.42 -17.72
C ASP A 24 -2.65 8.35 -18.82
N GLY A 25 -3.38 7.28 -18.51
CA GLY A 25 -3.62 6.16 -19.42
C GLY A 25 -2.46 5.16 -19.54
N SER A 26 -1.32 5.42 -18.90
CA SER A 26 -0.17 4.52 -18.82
C SER A 26 -0.24 3.65 -17.56
N LEU A 27 0.35 2.45 -17.62
CA LEU A 27 0.54 1.58 -16.45
C LEU A 27 1.99 1.72 -15.97
N ILE A 28 2.17 2.10 -14.71
CA ILE A 28 3.47 2.24 -14.07
C ILE A 28 3.56 1.22 -12.94
N LEU A 29 4.61 0.40 -12.96
CA LEU A 29 4.96 -0.49 -11.86
C LEU A 29 5.87 0.26 -10.89
N VAL A 30 5.47 0.34 -9.63
CA VAL A 30 6.31 0.87 -8.55
C VAL A 30 6.64 -0.28 -7.62
N GLU A 31 7.94 -0.60 -7.53
CA GLU A 31 8.44 -1.75 -6.78
C GLU A 31 8.91 -1.35 -5.38
N LYS A 32 8.91 -2.32 -4.46
CA LYS A 32 9.48 -2.23 -3.11
C LYS A 32 8.89 -1.09 -2.28
N ILE A 33 7.58 -0.91 -2.35
CA ILE A 33 6.85 0.07 -1.57
C ILE A 33 6.67 -0.45 -0.14
N PRO A 34 7.10 0.29 0.91
CA PRO A 34 6.82 -0.08 2.28
C PRO A 34 5.33 0.07 2.62
N ALA A 35 4.72 -1.01 3.10
CA ALA A 35 3.30 -1.09 3.43
C ALA A 35 3.04 -1.95 4.67
N GLN A 36 1.87 -1.74 5.28
CA GLN A 36 1.29 -2.65 6.25
C GLN A 36 0.28 -3.56 5.53
N VAL A 37 0.49 -4.87 5.58
CA VAL A 37 -0.38 -5.87 4.97
C VAL A 37 -1.17 -6.57 6.05
N CYS A 38 -2.50 -6.53 5.98
CA CYS A 38 -3.35 -7.19 6.97
C CYS A 38 -3.15 -8.71 6.93
N TYR A 39 -2.84 -9.34 8.07
CA TYR A 39 -2.65 -10.80 8.15
C TYR A 39 -3.91 -11.59 7.79
N ASN A 40 -5.09 -11.01 8.01
CA ASN A 40 -6.36 -11.71 7.83
C ASN A 40 -6.89 -11.64 6.40
N CYS A 41 -6.86 -10.46 5.77
CA CYS A 41 -7.48 -10.25 4.46
C CYS A 41 -6.51 -9.85 3.34
N GLY A 42 -5.23 -9.59 3.66
CA GLY A 42 -4.22 -9.19 2.69
C GLY A 42 -4.31 -7.72 2.25
N GLU A 43 -5.20 -6.92 2.85
CA GLU A 43 -5.30 -5.49 2.52
C GLU A 43 -3.97 -4.77 2.73
N VAL A 44 -3.55 -4.03 1.71
CA VAL A 44 -2.30 -3.26 1.69
C VAL A 44 -2.59 -1.81 2.07
N VAL A 45 -1.98 -1.34 3.15
CA VAL A 45 -2.15 0.03 3.64
C VAL A 45 -0.81 0.76 3.61
N PHE A 46 -0.79 1.90 2.93
CA PHE A 46 0.38 2.78 2.86
C PHE A 46 0.30 3.88 3.92
N SER A 47 1.46 4.27 4.45
CA SER A 47 1.54 5.49 5.26
C SER A 47 1.30 6.74 4.40
N SER A 48 0.87 7.85 5.00
CA SER A 48 0.71 9.12 4.28
C SER A 48 2.02 9.58 3.63
N GLU A 49 3.17 9.32 4.27
CA GLU A 49 4.49 9.63 3.71
C GLU A 49 4.78 8.78 2.47
N THR A 50 4.51 7.48 2.52
CA THR A 50 4.66 6.57 1.39
C THR A 50 3.76 6.99 0.23
N ALA A 51 2.49 7.29 0.52
CA ALA A 51 1.53 7.73 -0.48
C ALA A 51 1.96 9.03 -1.17
N GLU A 52 2.49 10.00 -0.42
CA GLU A 52 3.00 11.25 -0.99
C GLU A 52 4.23 11.03 -1.88
N LYS A 53 5.15 10.13 -1.47
CA LYS A 53 6.30 9.73 -2.29
C LYS A 53 5.88 9.07 -3.59
N ILE A 54 4.83 8.26 -3.58
CA ILE A 54 4.26 7.68 -4.81
C ILE A 54 3.62 8.78 -5.65
N ARG A 55 2.84 9.68 -5.03
CA ARG A 55 2.12 10.76 -5.73
C ARG A 55 3.03 11.67 -6.54
N VAL A 56 4.25 11.95 -6.08
CA VAL A 56 5.22 12.79 -6.82
C VAL A 56 5.90 12.06 -7.99
N LEU A 57 5.72 10.74 -8.11
CA LEU A 57 6.15 9.95 -9.26
C LEU A 57 5.08 9.88 -10.36
N LEU A 58 3.81 10.18 -10.02
CA LEU A 58 2.67 10.23 -10.95
C LEU A 58 2.59 11.60 -11.61
#